data_AF-V4HAQ0-F1
#
_entry.id   AF-V4HAQ0-F1
#
_cell.length_a   1.000
_cell.length_b   1.000
_cell.length_c   1.000
_cell.angle_alpha   90.00
_cell.angle_beta   90.00
_cell.angle_gamma   90.00
#
_symmetry.space_group_name_H-M   'P 1'
#
loop_
_entity.id
_entity.type
_entity.pdbx_description
1 polymer ?
#
loop_
_entity_poly.entity_id
_entity_poly.type
_entity_poly.pdbx_seq_one_letter_code
_entity_poly.pdbx_strand_id
1 'polypeptide(L)'
;MYHININIKVKWLEGLQSINKIKDELSFLSEKQPDPFFIEGYIVGLGLTPQTVLPSVWIPKLFGDDTPDDEMHLRSLMDFYHVCMDSVMEGNLTLPIECSLSKLDLQTALRNDMPLPNYCMGMLLSLSFIEQNSLSPVQSFQLKKLRRVLSGLKSYLNAQNTFGESRDFRDQALSAHNELGQCIRETAYEMRFSDQCIQEAEETSALPGFNRDQIESHLNDILNKDSQATLKLINELITVIERELITVNFIEQFREEIENLHEAQPYFILKTRKAQIHFNLDEFDVAQRVLEELIELAPNDYYKNRYQLYNCYIKQQKWSSVSVLVDKFDSCSLPDSATQLLCEYAQNGNSQRAQDLKSHIKQRFPEFVALAGADSQRGNNQISDAMTEYIGKGGLKAWRSVEGSLFWLKA
;
A
#
# COMPACT_ATOMS: atom_id res chain seq x y z
N MET A 1 11.97 -24.01 -14.42
CA MET A 1 10.87 -23.10 -14.03
C MET A 1 9.75 -23.79 -13.21
N TYR A 2 9.93 -25.01 -12.69
CA TYR A 2 8.92 -25.75 -11.91
C TYR A 2 9.33 -26.09 -10.46
N HIS A 3 10.49 -25.62 -9.99
CA HIS A 3 11.01 -25.95 -8.64
C HIS A 3 10.90 -24.81 -7.61
N ILE A 4 10.49 -23.61 -8.01
CA ILE A 4 10.28 -22.46 -7.09
C ILE A 4 8.91 -22.57 -6.38
N ASN A 5 7.95 -23.27 -6.98
CA ASN A 5 6.55 -23.34 -6.51
C ASN A 5 6.30 -24.31 -5.34
N ILE A 6 7.30 -25.13 -4.96
CA ILE A 6 7.17 -26.10 -3.85
C ILE A 6 7.72 -25.54 -2.53
N ASN A 7 8.76 -24.71 -2.57
CA ASN A 7 9.35 -24.11 -1.35
C ASN A 7 8.48 -22.99 -0.74
N ILE A 8 7.69 -22.29 -1.55
CA ILE A 8 6.69 -21.32 -1.06
C ILE A 8 5.56 -22.04 -0.33
N LYS A 9 5.12 -23.20 -0.86
CA LYS A 9 4.06 -24.04 -0.28
C LYS A 9 4.46 -24.69 1.06
N VAL A 10 5.75 -24.95 1.28
CA VAL A 10 6.28 -25.49 2.55
C VAL A 10 6.39 -24.38 3.62
N LYS A 11 6.83 -23.16 3.27
CA LYS A 11 6.78 -21.99 4.17
C LYS A 11 5.33 -21.55 4.51
N TRP A 12 4.40 -21.76 3.58
CA TRP A 12 2.95 -21.55 3.78
C TRP A 12 2.34 -22.52 4.80
N LEU A 13 2.83 -23.77 4.85
CA LEU A 13 2.39 -24.76 5.84
C LEU A 13 2.98 -24.49 7.25
N GLU A 14 4.14 -23.84 7.34
CA GLU A 14 4.71 -23.38 8.62
C GLU A 14 3.94 -22.17 9.19
N GLY A 15 3.30 -21.36 8.34
CA GLY A 15 2.41 -20.27 8.74
C GLY A 15 1.05 -20.71 9.33
N LEU A 16 0.64 -21.96 9.14
CA LEU A 16 -0.60 -22.52 9.72
C LEU A 16 -0.54 -22.74 11.23
N GLN A 17 0.62 -22.57 11.87
CA GLN A 17 0.73 -22.55 13.34
C GLN A 17 0.34 -21.19 13.95
N SER A 18 0.34 -20.10 13.16
CA SER A 18 -0.01 -18.75 13.64
C SER A 18 -1.52 -18.50 13.70
N ILE A 19 -2.33 -19.21 12.91
CA ILE A 19 -3.79 -19.05 12.92
C ILE A 19 -4.39 -19.53 14.25
N ASN A 20 -3.91 -20.66 14.81
CA ASN A 20 -4.39 -21.15 16.10
C ASN A 20 -3.96 -20.24 17.26
N LYS A 21 -2.79 -19.60 17.15
CA LYS A 21 -2.31 -18.65 18.15
C LYS A 21 -3.12 -17.36 18.18
N ILE A 22 -3.51 -16.84 17.00
CA ILE A 22 -4.38 -15.67 16.85
C ILE A 22 -5.83 -15.99 17.27
N LYS A 23 -6.30 -17.23 17.00
CA LYS A 23 -7.62 -17.73 17.43
C LYS A 23 -7.78 -17.76 18.96
N ASP A 24 -6.74 -18.15 19.69
CA ASP A 24 -6.75 -18.17 21.16
C ASP A 24 -6.71 -16.76 21.76
N GLU A 25 -5.93 -15.84 21.16
CA GLU A 25 -5.74 -14.45 21.64
C GLU A 25 -7.00 -13.57 21.48
N LEU A 26 -7.86 -13.83 20.49
CA LEU A 26 -9.07 -13.02 20.22
C LEU A 26 -10.30 -13.41 21.06
N SER A 27 -10.27 -14.52 21.79
CA SER A 27 -11.42 -15.05 22.56
C SER A 27 -11.77 -14.25 23.84
N PHE A 28 -10.88 -13.37 24.31
CA PHE A 28 -11.00 -12.74 25.64
C PHE A 28 -11.61 -11.31 25.66
N LEU A 29 -11.89 -10.70 24.50
CA LEU A 29 -12.00 -9.23 24.37
C LEU A 29 -13.41 -8.58 24.39
N SER A 30 -14.47 -9.23 24.86
CA SER A 30 -15.78 -8.54 24.98
C SER A 30 -16.67 -9.15 26.04
N GLU A 31 -17.49 -8.35 26.75
CA GLU A 31 -18.59 -8.88 27.57
C GLU A 31 -19.70 -9.55 26.73
N LYS A 32 -19.77 -9.30 25.41
CA LYS A 32 -20.60 -10.04 24.45
C LYS A 32 -19.95 -11.34 23.94
N GLN A 33 -18.66 -11.54 24.21
CA GLN A 33 -17.84 -12.69 23.80
C GLN A 33 -18.22 -13.26 22.41
N PRO A 34 -18.06 -12.48 21.31
CA PRO A 34 -18.23 -13.07 19.99
C PRO A 34 -17.19 -14.18 19.85
N ASP A 35 -17.70 -15.40 19.84
CA ASP A 35 -16.91 -16.61 19.69
C ASP A 35 -15.99 -16.53 18.45
N PRO A 36 -14.76 -17.07 18.48
CA PRO A 36 -13.85 -17.01 17.34
C PRO A 36 -14.48 -17.43 16.01
N PHE A 37 -15.37 -18.43 16.02
CA PHE A 37 -16.07 -18.85 14.80
C PHE A 37 -17.10 -17.82 14.34
N PHE A 38 -17.73 -17.06 15.25
CA PHE A 38 -18.55 -15.91 14.90
C PHE A 38 -17.72 -14.83 14.18
N ILE A 39 -16.53 -14.50 14.69
CA ILE A 39 -15.64 -13.50 14.07
C ILE A 39 -15.18 -13.99 12.69
N GLU A 40 -14.75 -15.24 12.57
CA GLU A 40 -14.35 -15.83 11.29
C GLU A 40 -15.49 -15.82 10.27
N GLY A 41 -16.68 -16.28 10.66
CA GLY A 41 -17.87 -16.24 9.80
C GLY A 41 -18.23 -14.82 9.38
N TYR A 42 -18.13 -13.85 10.29
CA TYR A 42 -18.37 -12.45 10.01
C TYR A 42 -17.43 -11.91 8.94
N ILE A 43 -16.12 -12.11 9.12
CA ILE A 43 -15.09 -11.63 8.20
C ILE A 43 -15.22 -12.31 6.83
N VAL A 44 -15.42 -13.64 6.78
CA VAL A 44 -15.66 -14.34 5.52
C VAL A 44 -16.89 -13.78 4.81
N GLY A 45 -17.95 -13.44 5.56
CA GLY A 45 -19.13 -12.80 4.99
C GLY A 45 -18.89 -11.35 4.49
N LEU A 46 -17.93 -10.60 5.06
CA LEU A 46 -17.46 -9.34 4.48
C LEU A 46 -16.76 -9.59 3.14
N GLY A 47 -16.03 -10.71 3.00
CA GLY A 47 -15.44 -11.12 1.73
C GLY A 47 -16.46 -11.35 0.61
N LEU A 48 -17.73 -11.55 0.95
CA LEU A 48 -18.83 -11.74 -0.01
C LEU A 48 -19.50 -10.43 -0.43
N THR A 49 -19.20 -9.30 0.21
CA THR A 49 -19.81 -8.02 -0.16
C THR A 49 -19.21 -7.55 -1.49
N PRO A 50 -20.03 -7.09 -2.46
CA PRO A 50 -19.54 -6.59 -3.75
C PRO A 50 -18.57 -5.40 -3.60
N GLN A 51 -18.79 -4.58 -2.57
CA GLN A 51 -17.93 -3.43 -2.25
C GLN A 51 -17.19 -3.69 -0.93
N THR A 52 -15.98 -3.14 -0.82
CA THR A 52 -15.20 -3.19 0.42
C THR A 52 -15.90 -2.36 1.49
N VAL A 53 -16.28 -2.99 2.60
CA VAL A 53 -16.83 -2.31 3.77
C VAL A 53 -15.66 -1.78 4.60
N LEU A 54 -15.67 -0.50 4.94
CA LEU A 54 -14.57 0.12 5.70
C LEU A 54 -14.49 -0.41 7.14
N PRO A 55 -13.29 -0.61 7.71
CA PRO A 55 -13.09 -0.99 9.11
C PRO A 55 -13.87 -0.14 10.12
N SER A 56 -13.92 1.17 9.90
CA SER A 56 -14.69 2.11 10.72
C SER A 56 -16.20 1.84 10.76
N VAL A 57 -16.72 1.03 9.82
CA VAL A 57 -18.13 0.67 9.72
C VAL A 57 -18.40 -0.73 10.25
N TRP A 58 -17.55 -1.71 9.92
CA TRP A 58 -17.80 -3.10 10.31
C TRP A 58 -17.26 -3.47 11.69
N ILE A 59 -16.15 -2.88 12.15
CA ILE A 59 -15.60 -3.17 13.49
C ILE A 59 -16.60 -2.79 14.59
N PRO A 60 -17.20 -1.58 14.60
CA PRO A 60 -18.20 -1.23 15.61
C PRO A 60 -19.46 -2.10 15.53
N LYS A 61 -19.78 -2.65 14.35
CA LYS A 61 -20.93 -3.56 14.20
C LYS A 61 -20.62 -4.98 14.68
N LEU A 62 -19.34 -5.37 14.69
CA LEU A 62 -18.86 -6.64 15.20
C LEU A 62 -18.78 -6.62 16.74
N PHE A 63 -18.21 -5.56 17.33
CA PHE A 63 -17.95 -5.46 18.77
C PHE A 63 -18.97 -4.61 19.55
N GLY A 64 -19.67 -3.68 18.90
CA GLY A 64 -20.59 -2.73 19.54
C GLY A 64 -19.85 -1.54 20.16
N ASP A 65 -20.34 -1.09 21.33
CA ASP A 65 -19.77 0.06 22.07
C ASP A 65 -18.35 -0.20 22.60
N ASP A 66 -17.91 -1.46 22.62
CA ASP A 66 -16.59 -1.90 23.10
C ASP A 66 -15.63 -2.16 21.93
N THR A 67 -15.53 -1.19 21.01
CA THR A 67 -14.57 -1.26 19.91
C THR A 67 -13.15 -1.36 20.49
N PRO A 68 -12.27 -2.26 20.00
CA PRO A 68 -10.93 -2.38 20.54
C PRO A 68 -10.17 -1.05 20.35
N ASP A 69 -9.82 -0.39 21.46
CA ASP A 69 -8.99 0.84 21.45
C ASP A 69 -7.49 0.53 21.54
N ASP A 70 -7.13 -0.73 21.80
CA ASP A 70 -5.74 -1.20 21.86
C ASP A 70 -5.23 -1.54 20.45
N GLU A 71 -4.15 -0.85 20.05
CA GLU A 71 -3.46 -0.99 18.77
C GLU A 71 -3.02 -2.44 18.50
N MET A 72 -2.62 -3.19 19.53
CA MET A 72 -2.19 -4.59 19.38
C MET A 72 -3.36 -5.50 18.96
N HIS A 73 -4.53 -5.29 19.56
CA HIS A 73 -5.72 -6.08 19.27
C HIS A 73 -6.32 -5.74 17.91
N LEU A 74 -6.33 -4.46 17.53
CA LEU A 74 -6.73 -4.04 16.18
C LEU A 74 -5.81 -4.66 15.12
N ARG A 75 -4.50 -4.71 15.38
CA ARG A 75 -3.54 -5.33 14.46
C ARG A 75 -3.82 -6.81 14.28
N SER A 76 -3.98 -7.58 15.35
CA SER A 76 -4.30 -9.02 15.26
C SER A 76 -5.62 -9.28 14.55
N LEU A 77 -6.64 -8.44 14.77
CA LEU A 77 -7.91 -8.51 14.07
C LEU A 77 -7.75 -8.23 12.56
N MET A 78 -6.94 -7.23 12.20
CA MET A 78 -6.69 -6.89 10.80
C MET A 78 -5.84 -7.95 10.09
N ASP A 79 -4.85 -8.53 10.76
CA ASP A 79 -4.08 -9.66 10.24
C ASP A 79 -5.00 -10.86 9.97
N PHE A 80 -5.91 -11.17 10.88
CA PHE A 80 -6.92 -12.22 10.68
C PHE A 80 -7.89 -11.89 9.56
N TYR A 81 -8.32 -10.62 9.47
CA TYR A 81 -9.14 -10.12 8.37
C TYR A 81 -8.48 -10.37 7.01
N HIS A 82 -7.21 -10.02 6.84
CA HIS A 82 -6.48 -10.23 5.59
C HIS A 82 -6.42 -11.72 5.22
N VAL A 83 -6.09 -12.60 6.16
CA VAL A 83 -6.04 -14.05 5.91
C VAL A 83 -7.38 -14.60 5.41
N CYS A 84 -8.49 -14.24 6.07
CA CYS A 84 -9.81 -14.69 5.65
C CYS A 84 -10.20 -14.10 4.28
N MET A 85 -9.87 -12.83 4.04
CA MET A 85 -10.18 -12.17 2.77
C MET A 85 -9.42 -12.81 1.61
N ASP A 86 -8.13 -13.08 1.76
CA ASP A 86 -7.31 -13.76 0.76
C ASP A 86 -7.88 -15.14 0.43
N SER A 87 -8.31 -15.90 1.44
CA SER A 87 -8.95 -17.20 1.26
C SER A 87 -10.23 -17.12 0.41
N VAL A 88 -11.03 -16.06 0.59
CA VAL A 88 -12.22 -15.79 -0.22
C VAL A 88 -11.84 -15.38 -1.65
N MET A 89 -10.87 -14.48 -1.81
CA MET A 89 -10.45 -13.98 -3.13
C MET A 89 -9.82 -15.07 -4.01
N GLU A 90 -9.02 -15.95 -3.40
CA GLU A 90 -8.40 -17.08 -4.11
C GLU A 90 -9.37 -18.24 -4.39
N GLY A 91 -10.58 -18.20 -3.82
CA GLY A 91 -11.56 -19.28 -3.91
C GLY A 91 -11.14 -20.55 -3.15
N ASN A 92 -10.14 -20.45 -2.26
CA ASN A 92 -9.58 -21.56 -1.49
C ASN A 92 -10.28 -21.76 -0.13
N LEU A 93 -11.43 -21.13 0.08
CA LEU A 93 -12.16 -21.17 1.34
C LEU A 93 -12.56 -22.61 1.73
N THR A 94 -12.09 -23.02 2.91
CA THR A 94 -12.50 -24.22 3.62
C THR A 94 -13.20 -23.83 4.94
N LEU A 95 -14.22 -24.60 5.32
CA LEU A 95 -14.85 -24.41 6.62
C LEU A 95 -13.91 -24.90 7.73
N PRO A 96 -13.94 -24.27 8.93
CA PRO A 96 -13.24 -24.79 10.10
C PRO A 96 -13.64 -26.25 10.39
N ILE A 97 -12.67 -27.06 10.82
CA ILE A 97 -12.89 -28.49 11.10
C ILE A 97 -13.89 -28.67 12.26
N GLU A 98 -13.87 -27.71 13.19
CA GLU A 98 -14.75 -27.60 14.35
C GLU A 98 -16.20 -27.30 13.95
N CYS A 99 -16.43 -26.76 12.76
CA CYS A 99 -17.76 -26.55 12.18
C CYS A 99 -18.33 -27.81 11.51
N SER A 100 -17.78 -29.00 11.79
CA SER A 100 -18.25 -30.27 11.21
C SER A 100 -19.61 -30.70 11.74
N LEU A 101 -20.40 -31.37 10.88
CA LEU A 101 -21.74 -31.86 11.20
C LEU A 101 -21.83 -33.36 10.88
N SER A 102 -22.34 -34.14 11.84
CA SER A 102 -22.53 -35.60 11.70
C SER A 102 -24.00 -35.98 11.89
N LYS A 103 -24.43 -37.13 11.32
CA LYS A 103 -25.80 -37.67 11.53
C LYS A 103 -26.12 -37.98 12.99
N LEU A 104 -25.11 -38.34 13.78
CA LEU A 104 -25.27 -38.78 15.17
C LEU A 104 -25.33 -37.58 16.13
N ASP A 105 -24.68 -36.47 15.78
CA ASP A 105 -24.48 -35.34 16.69
C ASP A 105 -25.22 -34.06 16.25
N LEU A 106 -26.12 -34.13 15.26
CA LEU A 106 -26.78 -32.97 14.65
C LEU A 106 -27.46 -32.03 15.66
N GLN A 107 -28.11 -32.58 16.69
CA GLN A 107 -28.76 -31.78 17.73
C GLN A 107 -27.76 -31.09 18.65
N THR A 108 -26.63 -31.74 18.93
CA THR A 108 -25.56 -31.20 19.77
C THR A 108 -24.76 -30.14 19.01
N ALA A 109 -24.38 -30.42 17.76
CA ALA A 109 -23.60 -29.54 16.91
C ALA A 109 -24.32 -28.25 16.50
N LEU A 110 -25.66 -28.22 16.58
CA LEU A 110 -26.49 -27.05 16.25
C LEU A 110 -27.03 -26.32 17.51
N ARG A 111 -26.32 -26.40 18.64
CA ARG A 111 -26.65 -25.64 19.86
C ARG A 111 -26.10 -24.20 19.82
N ASN A 112 -26.74 -23.32 20.59
CA ASN A 112 -26.41 -21.91 20.72
C ASN A 112 -25.14 -21.72 21.56
N ASP A 113 -23.99 -22.05 21.00
CA ASP A 113 -22.64 -22.02 21.61
C ASP A 113 -21.64 -22.83 20.76
N MET A 114 -22.12 -23.61 19.79
CA MET A 114 -21.28 -24.43 18.95
C MET A 114 -20.68 -23.67 17.76
N PRO A 115 -19.51 -24.12 17.25
CA PRO A 115 -18.77 -23.45 16.18
C PRO A 115 -19.61 -23.14 14.93
N LEU A 116 -20.35 -24.13 14.41
CA LEU A 116 -21.11 -23.99 13.17
C LEU A 116 -22.24 -22.94 13.28
N PRO A 117 -23.13 -22.99 14.29
CA PRO A 117 -24.10 -21.93 14.57
C PRO A 117 -23.49 -20.53 14.67
N ASN A 118 -22.39 -20.38 15.41
CA ASN A 118 -21.72 -19.10 15.62
C ASN A 118 -21.13 -18.56 14.30
N TYR A 119 -20.47 -19.42 13.52
CA TYR A 119 -19.99 -19.10 12.18
C TYR A 119 -21.13 -18.62 11.27
N CYS A 120 -22.25 -19.34 11.24
CA CYS A 120 -23.41 -18.95 10.44
C CYS A 120 -24.04 -17.62 10.93
N MET A 121 -24.05 -17.38 12.24
CA MET A 121 -24.52 -16.12 12.83
C MET A 121 -23.66 -14.93 12.42
N GLY A 122 -22.33 -15.05 12.53
CA GLY A 122 -21.39 -14.02 12.14
C GLY A 122 -21.53 -13.65 10.66
N MET A 123 -21.53 -14.66 9.79
CA MET A 123 -21.68 -14.46 8.35
C MET A 123 -23.00 -13.79 7.98
N LEU A 124 -24.12 -14.20 8.60
CA LEU A 124 -25.40 -13.55 8.35
C LEU A 124 -25.42 -12.08 8.78
N LEU A 125 -24.68 -11.73 9.85
CA LEU A 125 -24.58 -10.35 10.31
C LEU A 125 -23.81 -9.50 9.30
N SER A 126 -22.70 -9.97 8.73
CA SER A 126 -21.96 -9.22 7.70
C SER A 126 -22.70 -9.16 6.36
N LEU A 127 -23.43 -10.23 5.97
CA LEU A 127 -24.28 -10.21 4.77
C LEU A 127 -25.40 -9.16 4.82
N SER A 128 -25.69 -8.56 5.98
CA SER A 128 -26.62 -7.43 6.09
C SER A 128 -26.09 -6.14 5.46
N PHE A 129 -24.78 -6.04 5.18
CA PHE A 129 -24.20 -4.92 4.43
C PHE A 129 -24.52 -4.94 2.94
N ILE A 130 -25.02 -6.06 2.41
CA ILE A 130 -25.37 -6.17 0.99
C ILE A 130 -26.74 -5.54 0.76
N GLU A 131 -26.77 -4.48 -0.05
CA GLU A 131 -28.00 -3.83 -0.51
C GLU A 131 -28.73 -4.74 -1.51
N GLN A 132 -29.88 -5.27 -1.12
CA GLN A 132 -30.60 -6.25 -1.96
C GLN A 132 -31.17 -5.67 -3.25
N ASN A 133 -31.45 -4.37 -3.26
CA ASN A 133 -32.09 -3.69 -4.38
C ASN A 133 -31.14 -3.42 -5.55
N SER A 134 -29.83 -3.47 -5.30
CA SER A 134 -28.79 -3.27 -6.31
C SER A 134 -28.28 -4.58 -6.94
N LEU A 135 -28.82 -5.74 -6.52
CA LEU A 135 -28.34 -7.04 -6.98
C LEU A 135 -29.03 -7.48 -8.27
N SER A 136 -28.27 -8.11 -9.15
CA SER A 136 -28.80 -8.82 -10.30
C SER A 136 -29.67 -10.02 -9.87
N PRO A 137 -30.53 -10.57 -10.74
CA PRO A 137 -31.32 -11.75 -10.42
C PRO A 137 -30.48 -12.95 -9.98
N VAL A 138 -29.30 -13.14 -10.58
CA VAL A 138 -28.37 -14.24 -10.25
C VAL A 138 -27.72 -14.01 -8.89
N GLN A 139 -27.22 -12.80 -8.62
CA GLN A 139 -26.68 -12.42 -7.32
C GLN A 139 -27.72 -12.54 -6.21
N SER A 140 -28.94 -12.06 -6.46
CA SER A 140 -30.07 -12.17 -5.52
C SER A 140 -30.42 -13.63 -5.24
N PHE A 141 -30.38 -14.49 -6.26
CA PHE A 141 -30.60 -15.93 -6.10
C PHE A 141 -29.52 -16.58 -5.24
N GLN A 142 -28.24 -16.34 -5.52
CA GLN A 142 -27.14 -16.91 -4.72
C GLN A 142 -27.17 -16.41 -3.28
N LEU A 143 -27.41 -15.11 -3.05
CA LEU A 143 -27.52 -14.56 -1.71
C LEU A 143 -28.68 -15.18 -0.93
N LYS A 144 -29.84 -15.38 -1.57
CA LYS A 144 -30.99 -16.04 -0.95
C LYS A 144 -30.70 -17.51 -0.63
N LYS A 145 -30.03 -18.24 -1.53
CA LYS A 145 -29.61 -19.62 -1.32
C LYS A 145 -28.67 -19.71 -0.11
N LEU A 146 -27.61 -18.89 -0.08
CA LEU A 146 -26.66 -18.85 1.04
C LEU A 146 -27.35 -18.46 2.35
N ARG A 147 -28.15 -17.40 2.37
CA ARG A 147 -28.87 -16.97 3.57
C ARG A 147 -29.82 -18.04 4.10
N ARG A 148 -30.47 -18.80 3.21
CA ARG A 148 -31.32 -19.93 3.61
C ARG A 148 -30.49 -21.02 4.31
N VAL A 149 -29.38 -21.44 3.71
CA VAL A 149 -28.50 -22.46 4.28
C VAL A 149 -27.95 -22.00 5.65
N LEU A 150 -27.37 -20.81 5.70
CA LEU A 150 -26.84 -20.22 6.94
C LEU A 150 -27.93 -20.11 8.01
N SER A 151 -29.13 -19.64 7.65
CA SER A 151 -30.25 -19.46 8.59
C SER A 151 -30.71 -20.78 9.18
N GLY A 152 -30.76 -21.83 8.36
CA GLY A 152 -31.05 -23.19 8.79
C GLY A 152 -30.01 -23.74 9.77
N LEU A 153 -28.72 -23.49 9.51
CA LEU A 153 -27.62 -24.02 10.34
C LEU A 153 -27.33 -23.21 11.62
N LYS A 154 -28.05 -22.10 11.89
CA LYS A 154 -27.89 -21.33 13.14
C LYS A 154 -28.41 -22.04 14.38
N SER A 155 -29.33 -23.00 14.23
CA SER A 155 -29.87 -23.77 15.34
C SER A 155 -30.59 -25.00 14.85
N TYR A 156 -30.73 -25.99 15.74
CA TYR A 156 -31.49 -27.20 15.42
C TYR A 156 -32.95 -26.90 15.02
N LEU A 157 -33.60 -25.97 15.71
CA LEU A 157 -34.98 -25.56 15.39
C LEU A 157 -35.07 -24.90 14.01
N ASN A 158 -34.11 -24.03 13.67
CA ASN A 158 -34.08 -23.42 12.35
C ASN A 158 -33.81 -24.44 11.26
N ALA A 159 -32.96 -25.43 11.51
CA ALA A 159 -32.68 -26.51 10.57
C ALA A 159 -33.95 -27.32 10.30
N GLN A 160 -34.72 -27.66 11.34
CA GLN A 160 -36.02 -28.30 11.19
C GLN A 160 -37.01 -27.44 10.40
N ASN A 161 -37.09 -26.13 10.67
CA ASN A 161 -38.01 -25.26 9.95
C ASN A 161 -37.61 -25.04 8.47
N THR A 162 -36.31 -25.03 8.18
CA THR A 162 -35.77 -24.68 6.85
C THR A 162 -35.65 -25.88 5.92
N PHE A 163 -35.40 -27.06 6.49
CA PHE A 163 -35.12 -28.32 5.79
C PHE A 163 -36.12 -29.44 6.10
N GLY A 164 -37.11 -29.19 6.96
CA GLY A 164 -38.05 -30.21 7.46
C GLY A 164 -39.28 -30.48 6.61
N GLU A 165 -39.39 -29.90 5.41
CA GLU A 165 -40.52 -30.17 4.50
C GLU A 165 -40.53 -31.61 3.95
N SER A 166 -39.43 -32.36 4.13
CA SER A 166 -39.32 -33.77 3.73
C SER A 166 -39.23 -34.73 4.93
N ARG A 167 -39.51 -36.02 4.69
CA ARG A 167 -39.45 -37.08 5.73
C ARG A 167 -38.05 -37.32 6.31
N ASP A 168 -37.00 -36.71 5.76
CA ASP A 168 -35.61 -36.86 6.26
C ASP A 168 -34.87 -35.51 6.33
N PHE A 169 -35.29 -34.67 7.29
CA PHE A 169 -34.67 -33.36 7.52
C PHE A 169 -33.19 -33.46 7.91
N ARG A 170 -32.76 -34.58 8.52
CA ARG A 170 -31.37 -34.77 8.98
C ARG A 170 -30.44 -34.89 7.79
N ASP A 171 -30.85 -35.67 6.79
CA ASP A 171 -30.09 -35.84 5.56
C ASP A 171 -30.04 -34.55 4.74
N GLN A 172 -31.11 -33.76 4.74
CA GLN A 172 -31.10 -32.44 4.11
C GLN A 172 -30.20 -31.42 4.83
N ALA A 173 -30.22 -31.39 6.17
CA ALA A 173 -29.35 -30.50 6.94
C ALA A 173 -27.87 -30.84 6.73
N LEU A 174 -27.54 -32.12 6.58
CA LEU A 174 -26.18 -32.56 6.26
C LEU A 174 -25.78 -32.25 4.82
N SER A 175 -26.68 -32.43 3.85
CA SER A 175 -26.43 -31.99 2.47
C SER A 175 -26.15 -30.49 2.43
N ALA A 176 -26.98 -29.69 3.11
CA ALA A 176 -26.82 -28.25 3.19
C ALA A 176 -25.50 -27.83 3.85
N HIS A 177 -25.05 -28.56 4.89
CA HIS A 177 -23.74 -28.36 5.50
C HIS A 177 -22.58 -28.71 4.55
N ASN A 178 -22.64 -29.87 3.89
CA ASN A 178 -21.61 -30.29 2.93
C ASN A 178 -21.50 -29.34 1.73
N GLU A 179 -22.61 -28.76 1.31
CA GLU A 179 -22.67 -27.79 0.21
C GLU A 179 -22.35 -26.36 0.65
N LEU A 180 -22.27 -26.06 1.95
CA LEU A 180 -22.09 -24.70 2.46
C LEU A 180 -20.83 -24.04 1.90
N GLY A 181 -19.69 -24.74 1.90
CA GLY A 181 -18.44 -24.21 1.34
C GLY A 181 -18.55 -23.87 -0.15
N GLN A 182 -19.24 -24.71 -0.92
CA GLN A 182 -19.52 -24.43 -2.34
C GLN A 182 -20.46 -23.24 -2.49
N CYS A 183 -21.52 -23.17 -1.69
CA CYS A 183 -22.47 -22.07 -1.70
C CYS A 183 -21.81 -20.72 -1.39
N ILE A 184 -20.85 -20.69 -0.47
CA ILE A 184 -20.06 -19.50 -0.16
C ILE A 184 -19.21 -19.10 -1.37
N ARG A 185 -18.48 -20.03 -2.00
CA ARG A 185 -17.66 -19.75 -3.19
C ARG A 185 -18.48 -19.29 -4.39
N GLU A 186 -19.62 -19.93 -4.67
CA GLU A 186 -20.56 -19.51 -5.73
C GLU A 186 -21.08 -18.10 -5.47
N THR A 187 -21.41 -17.79 -4.21
CA THR A 187 -21.84 -16.43 -3.85
C THR A 187 -20.70 -15.42 -3.99
N ALA A 188 -19.48 -15.76 -3.57
CA ALA A 188 -18.30 -14.91 -3.74
C ALA A 188 -18.05 -14.59 -5.21
N TYR A 189 -18.11 -15.62 -6.06
CA TYR A 189 -17.98 -15.48 -7.51
C TYR A 189 -19.03 -14.53 -8.08
N GLU A 190 -20.32 -14.79 -7.84
CA GLU A 190 -21.37 -13.96 -8.43
C GLU A 190 -21.35 -12.50 -7.94
N MET A 191 -20.95 -12.29 -6.69
CA MET A 191 -20.90 -10.95 -6.07
C MET A 191 -19.68 -10.12 -6.46
N ARG A 192 -18.57 -10.76 -6.87
CA ARG A 192 -17.28 -10.06 -7.08
C ARG A 192 -16.62 -10.33 -8.42
N PHE A 193 -16.84 -11.49 -9.01
CA PHE A 193 -16.05 -12.02 -10.11
C PHE A 193 -16.89 -12.45 -11.31
N SER A 194 -18.23 -12.30 -11.26
CA SER A 194 -19.08 -12.59 -12.42
C SER A 194 -18.71 -11.69 -13.59
N ASP A 195 -18.95 -12.18 -14.81
CA ASP A 195 -18.75 -11.39 -16.03
C ASP A 195 -19.54 -10.08 -15.98
N GLN A 196 -20.70 -10.07 -15.30
CA GLN A 196 -21.48 -8.87 -15.05
C GLN A 196 -20.75 -7.89 -14.12
N CYS A 197 -20.12 -8.34 -13.03
CA CYS A 197 -19.32 -7.48 -12.16
C CYS A 197 -18.08 -6.92 -12.88
N ILE A 198 -17.44 -7.73 -13.71
CA ILE A 198 -16.29 -7.30 -14.52
C ILE A 198 -16.75 -6.24 -15.54
N GLN A 199 -17.86 -6.48 -16.23
CA GLN A 199 -18.44 -5.52 -17.16
C GLN A 199 -18.91 -4.24 -16.46
N GLU A 200 -19.53 -4.31 -15.28
CA GLU A 200 -19.92 -3.14 -14.50
C GLU A 200 -18.69 -2.34 -14.04
N ALA A 201 -17.59 -3.00 -13.66
CA ALA A 201 -16.32 -2.33 -13.35
C ALA A 201 -15.69 -1.68 -14.60
N GLU A 202 -15.76 -2.34 -15.76
CA GLU A 202 -15.30 -1.82 -17.05
C GLU A 202 -16.18 -0.67 -17.55
N GLU A 203 -17.51 -0.74 -17.39
CA GLU A 203 -18.50 0.29 -17.75
C GLU A 203 -18.41 1.50 -16.82
N THR A 204 -18.19 1.29 -15.52
CA THR A 204 -17.90 2.37 -14.56
C THR A 204 -16.59 3.08 -14.91
N SER A 205 -15.61 2.33 -15.44
CA SER A 205 -14.36 2.87 -15.99
C SER A 205 -14.55 3.56 -17.36
N ALA A 206 -15.68 3.34 -18.04
CA ALA A 206 -16.02 3.87 -19.36
C ALA A 206 -17.11 4.96 -19.34
N LEU A 207 -17.58 5.39 -18.16
CA LEU A 207 -18.52 6.50 -18.01
C LEU A 207 -17.96 7.76 -18.72
N PRO A 208 -18.75 8.44 -19.58
CA PRO A 208 -18.30 9.66 -20.26
C PRO A 208 -18.11 10.77 -19.21
N GLY A 209 -16.85 10.93 -18.79
CA GLY A 209 -16.42 11.85 -17.73
C GLY A 209 -15.28 11.30 -16.86
N PHE A 210 -15.10 9.98 -16.79
CA PHE A 210 -14.00 9.36 -16.03
C PHE A 210 -12.90 8.87 -16.97
N ASN A 211 -12.17 9.82 -17.56
CA ASN A 211 -11.00 9.49 -18.33
C ASN A 211 -9.83 9.30 -17.35
N ARG A 212 -9.48 8.04 -17.07
CA ARG A 212 -8.36 7.68 -16.20
C ARG A 212 -7.07 8.38 -16.60
N ASP A 213 -6.78 8.48 -17.89
CA ASP A 213 -5.58 9.19 -18.37
C ASP A 213 -5.67 10.70 -18.12
N GLN A 214 -6.86 11.30 -18.18
CA GLN A 214 -7.06 12.71 -17.79
C GLN A 214 -6.99 12.90 -16.28
N ILE A 215 -7.44 11.94 -15.47
CA ILE A 215 -7.36 12.02 -14.01
C ILE A 215 -5.92 11.79 -13.56
N GLU A 216 -5.22 10.82 -14.13
CA GLU A 216 -3.79 10.59 -13.92
C GLU A 216 -2.98 11.79 -14.44
N SER A 217 -3.33 12.35 -15.59
CA SER A 217 -2.73 13.60 -16.09
C SER A 217 -3.03 14.77 -15.16
N HIS A 218 -4.25 14.95 -14.69
CA HIS A 218 -4.61 16.04 -13.77
C HIS A 218 -3.98 15.86 -12.38
N LEU A 219 -3.90 14.63 -11.88
CA LEU A 219 -3.21 14.29 -10.64
C LEU A 219 -1.72 14.55 -10.79
N ASN A 220 -1.12 14.14 -11.90
CA ASN A 220 0.26 14.48 -12.24
C ASN A 220 0.43 16.00 -12.34
N ASP A 221 -0.50 16.73 -12.96
CA ASP A 221 -0.46 18.19 -13.07
C ASP A 221 -0.60 18.88 -11.70
N ILE A 222 -1.38 18.32 -10.78
CA ILE A 222 -1.52 18.83 -9.41
C ILE A 222 -0.28 18.52 -8.58
N LEU A 223 0.26 17.30 -8.69
CA LEU A 223 1.44 16.84 -7.97
C LEU A 223 2.73 17.47 -8.50
N ASN A 224 2.78 17.85 -9.79
CA ASN A 224 3.92 18.52 -10.41
C ASN A 224 3.96 20.03 -10.13
N LYS A 225 2.93 20.62 -9.51
CA LYS A 225 2.97 22.02 -9.07
C LYS A 225 3.74 22.16 -7.77
N ASP A 226 4.62 23.16 -7.72
CA ASP A 226 5.31 23.53 -6.49
C ASP A 226 4.44 24.54 -5.72
N SER A 227 3.56 24.04 -4.85
CA SER A 227 2.65 24.86 -4.07
C SER A 227 2.41 24.30 -2.67
N GLN A 228 2.01 25.17 -1.74
CA GLN A 228 1.62 24.77 -0.39
C GLN A 228 0.39 23.83 -0.39
N ALA A 229 -0.52 23.99 -1.35
CA ALA A 229 -1.66 23.08 -1.51
C ALA A 229 -1.21 21.67 -1.92
N THR A 230 -0.26 21.56 -2.85
CA THR A 230 0.33 20.29 -3.25
C THR A 230 1.09 19.63 -2.09
N LEU A 231 1.83 20.41 -1.30
CA LEU A 231 2.49 19.91 -0.09
C LEU A 231 1.49 19.34 0.92
N LYS A 232 0.36 20.00 1.14
CA LYS A 232 -0.69 19.51 2.03
C LYS A 232 -1.19 18.13 1.59
N LEU A 233 -1.51 17.99 0.30
CA LEU A 233 -1.96 16.71 -0.27
C LEU A 233 -0.91 15.61 -0.12
N ILE A 234 0.36 15.90 -0.43
CA ILE A 234 1.46 14.95 -0.29
C ILE A 234 1.64 14.54 1.18
N ASN A 235 1.53 15.48 2.12
CA ASN A 235 1.62 15.16 3.54
C ASN A 235 0.46 14.27 4.02
N GLU A 236 -0.76 14.50 3.54
CA GLU A 236 -1.92 13.64 3.85
C GLU A 236 -1.69 12.22 3.31
N LEU A 237 -1.21 12.07 2.08
CA LEU A 237 -0.89 10.76 1.49
C LEU A 237 0.24 10.04 2.24
N ILE A 238 1.33 10.74 2.56
CA ILE A 238 2.42 10.19 3.37
C ILE A 238 1.90 9.73 4.72
N THR A 239 1.05 10.52 5.38
CA THR A 239 0.49 10.18 6.69
C THR A 239 -0.34 8.89 6.64
N VAL A 240 -1.14 8.71 5.59
CA VAL A 240 -1.91 7.46 5.40
C VAL A 240 -0.97 6.28 5.17
N ILE A 241 0.04 6.44 4.32
CA ILE A 241 1.02 5.37 4.06
C ILE A 241 1.80 5.00 5.33
N GLU A 242 2.26 5.98 6.11
CA GLU A 242 2.99 5.74 7.37
C GLU A 242 2.11 5.08 8.44
N ARG A 243 0.79 5.33 8.41
CA ARG A 243 -0.16 4.73 9.36
C ARG A 243 -0.53 3.30 8.98
N GLU A 244 -0.77 3.04 7.69
CA GLU A 244 -1.39 1.78 7.24
C GLU A 244 -0.38 0.76 6.67
N LEU A 245 0.73 1.23 6.08
CA LEU A 245 1.63 0.37 5.28
C LEU A 245 3.07 0.42 5.79
N ILE A 246 3.68 1.61 5.80
CA ILE A 246 5.09 1.83 6.11
C ILE A 246 5.21 2.41 7.52
N THR A 247 4.76 1.62 8.51
CA THR A 247 4.83 2.00 9.93
C THR A 247 6.26 2.01 10.46
N VAL A 248 6.48 2.60 11.65
CA VAL A 248 7.79 2.56 12.33
C VAL A 248 8.28 1.12 12.50
N ASN A 249 7.39 0.21 12.92
CA ASN A 249 7.70 -1.21 13.06
C ASN A 249 8.07 -1.87 11.72
N PHE A 250 7.38 -1.48 10.63
CA PHE A 250 7.71 -1.96 9.29
C PHE A 250 9.13 -1.54 8.87
N ILE A 251 9.48 -0.26 9.08
CA ILE A 251 10.83 0.25 8.80
C ILE A 251 11.88 -0.48 9.63
N GLU A 252 11.62 -0.75 10.90
CA GLU A 252 12.56 -1.49 11.75
C GLU A 252 12.73 -2.95 11.31
N GLN A 253 11.63 -3.63 10.99
CA GLN A 253 11.63 -5.03 10.56
C GLN A 253 12.31 -5.22 9.21
N PHE A 254 12.08 -4.32 8.25
CA PHE A 254 12.56 -4.44 6.87
C PHE A 254 13.72 -3.48 6.57
N ARG A 255 14.40 -2.96 7.59
CA ARG A 255 15.43 -1.90 7.45
C ARG A 255 16.42 -2.11 6.31
N GLU A 256 16.92 -3.34 6.14
CA GLU A 256 17.94 -3.65 5.12
C GLU A 256 17.35 -3.88 3.72
N GLU A 257 16.06 -4.22 3.63
CA GLU A 257 15.39 -4.63 2.39
C GLU A 257 14.39 -3.58 1.88
N ILE A 258 14.02 -2.60 2.71
CA ILE A 258 12.92 -1.66 2.46
C ILE A 258 13.04 -0.91 1.13
N GLU A 259 14.27 -0.56 0.74
CA GLU A 259 14.53 0.10 -0.55
C GLU A 259 14.12 -0.77 -1.75
N ASN A 260 14.16 -2.09 -1.61
CA ASN A 260 13.82 -3.05 -2.66
C ASN A 260 12.35 -3.50 -2.62
N LEU A 261 11.58 -3.12 -1.61
CA LEU A 261 10.17 -3.48 -1.50
C LEU A 261 9.34 -2.62 -2.46
N HIS A 262 8.52 -3.26 -3.28
CA HIS A 262 7.65 -2.58 -4.23
C HIS A 262 6.60 -1.71 -3.52
N GLU A 263 6.15 -2.16 -2.36
CA GLU A 263 5.18 -1.53 -1.47
C GLU A 263 5.72 -0.21 -0.88
N ALA A 264 7.03 -0.09 -0.72
CA ALA A 264 7.69 1.10 -0.18
C ALA A 264 7.99 2.17 -1.25
N GLN A 265 7.93 1.84 -2.55
CA GLN A 265 8.26 2.79 -3.62
C GLN A 265 7.37 4.05 -3.64
N PRO A 266 6.03 3.96 -3.49
CA PRO A 266 5.18 5.14 -3.44
C PRO A 266 5.57 6.10 -2.30
N TYR A 267 5.99 5.56 -1.16
CA TYR A 267 6.46 6.33 -0.01
C TYR A 267 7.72 7.15 -0.35
N PHE A 268 8.73 6.51 -0.94
CA PHE A 268 9.97 7.17 -1.35
C PHE A 268 9.74 8.25 -2.41
N ILE A 269 8.87 7.99 -3.39
CA ILE A 269 8.50 8.95 -4.44
C ILE A 269 7.85 10.20 -3.81
N LEU A 270 6.88 10.01 -2.91
CA LEU A 270 6.18 11.12 -2.26
C LEU A 270 7.11 11.94 -1.36
N LYS A 271 7.97 11.29 -0.56
CA LYS A 271 8.97 12.00 0.27
C LYS A 271 9.98 12.76 -0.58
N THR A 272 10.43 12.17 -1.69
CA THR A 272 11.32 12.85 -2.66
C THR A 272 10.63 14.09 -3.24
N ARG A 273 9.36 13.96 -3.66
CA ARG A 273 8.60 15.09 -4.19
C ARG A 273 8.36 16.19 -3.15
N LYS A 274 8.06 15.82 -1.90
CA LYS A 274 7.95 16.74 -0.77
C LYS A 274 9.22 17.57 -0.59
N ALA A 275 10.39 16.91 -0.57
CA ALA A 275 11.67 17.60 -0.49
C ALA A 275 11.89 18.57 -1.66
N GLN A 276 11.54 18.15 -2.87
CA GLN A 276 11.63 19.00 -4.06
C GLN A 276 10.79 20.27 -3.96
N ILE A 277 9.55 20.17 -3.49
CA ILE A 277 8.69 21.35 -3.35
C ILE A 277 9.25 22.28 -2.28
N HIS A 278 9.66 21.76 -1.12
CA HIS A 278 10.30 22.58 -0.07
C HIS A 278 11.56 23.30 -0.60
N PHE A 279 12.40 22.61 -1.37
CA PHE A 279 13.58 23.24 -2.00
C PHE A 279 13.21 24.36 -2.97
N ASN A 280 12.16 24.15 -3.77
CA ASN A 280 11.68 25.14 -4.74
C ASN A 280 11.06 26.37 -4.05
N LEU A 281 10.45 26.18 -2.88
CA LEU A 281 9.91 27.24 -2.00
C LEU A 281 10.97 27.91 -1.10
N ASP A 282 12.27 27.63 -1.31
CA ASP A 282 13.39 28.15 -0.51
C ASP A 282 13.39 27.69 0.96
N GLU A 283 12.62 26.66 1.31
CA GLU A 283 12.56 26.05 2.64
C GLU A 283 13.66 24.97 2.79
N PHE A 284 14.93 25.38 2.65
CA PHE A 284 16.07 24.47 2.51
C PHE A 284 16.31 23.57 3.74
N ASP A 285 16.04 24.04 4.95
CA ASP A 285 16.19 23.24 6.18
C ASP A 285 15.21 22.07 6.23
N VAL A 286 13.99 22.25 5.71
CA VAL A 286 12.98 21.20 5.67
C VAL A 286 13.32 20.20 4.57
N ALA A 287 13.68 20.69 3.38
CA ALA A 287 14.12 19.84 2.28
C ALA A 287 15.33 18.98 2.67
N GLN A 288 16.33 19.57 3.33
CA GLN A 288 17.51 18.87 3.83
C GLN A 288 17.11 17.71 4.74
N ARG A 289 16.31 17.94 5.79
CA ARG A 289 15.96 16.89 6.75
C ARG A 289 15.27 15.70 6.09
N VAL A 290 14.35 15.96 5.15
CA VAL A 290 13.66 14.90 4.41
C VAL A 290 14.62 14.11 3.53
N LEU A 291 15.59 14.78 2.88
CA LEU A 291 16.57 14.12 2.02
C LEU A 291 17.61 13.32 2.81
N GLU A 292 18.04 13.82 3.97
CA GLU A 292 18.91 13.10 4.89
C GLU A 292 18.23 11.79 5.35
N GLU A 293 16.97 11.88 5.78
CA GLU A 293 16.17 10.71 6.16
C GLU A 293 16.04 9.70 5.00
N LEU A 294 15.77 10.19 3.78
CA LEU A 294 15.66 9.34 2.60
C LEU A 294 16.97 8.60 2.28
N ILE A 295 18.13 9.25 2.44
CA ILE A 295 19.43 8.63 2.17
C ILE A 295 19.82 7.62 3.26
N GLU A 296 19.34 7.81 4.49
CA GLU A 296 19.50 6.81 5.54
C GLU A 296 18.62 5.58 5.31
N LEU A 297 17.37 5.78 4.86
CA LEU A 297 16.41 4.71 4.61
C LEU A 297 16.68 3.96 3.29
N ALA A 298 17.16 4.64 2.27
CA ALA A 298 17.40 4.11 0.92
C ALA A 298 18.85 4.41 0.48
N PRO A 299 19.84 3.67 1.00
CA PRO A 299 21.26 3.99 0.82
C PRO A 299 21.76 3.80 -0.62
N ASN A 300 21.10 2.99 -1.47
CA ASN A 300 21.50 2.86 -2.87
C ASN A 300 21.12 4.10 -3.70
N ASP A 301 20.27 4.98 -3.15
CA ASP A 301 19.90 6.27 -3.72
C ASP A 301 19.35 6.16 -5.16
N TYR A 302 18.45 5.20 -5.39
CA TYR A 302 17.84 4.97 -6.72
C TYR A 302 17.20 6.23 -7.31
N TYR A 303 16.56 7.04 -6.47
CA TYR A 303 15.91 8.31 -6.83
C TYR A 303 16.86 9.51 -6.92
N LYS A 304 18.15 9.29 -6.72
CA LYS A 304 19.23 10.29 -6.82
C LYS A 304 18.94 11.52 -5.95
N ASN A 305 18.47 11.27 -4.74
CA ASN A 305 18.17 12.27 -3.73
C ASN A 305 19.43 12.98 -3.25
N ARG A 306 20.61 12.33 -3.32
CA ARG A 306 21.89 12.98 -2.98
C ARG A 306 22.17 14.24 -3.80
N TYR A 307 21.76 14.28 -5.07
CA TYR A 307 21.99 15.45 -5.93
C TYR A 307 21.25 16.69 -5.43
N GLN A 308 20.02 16.50 -4.96
CA GLN A 308 19.26 17.59 -4.36
C GLN A 308 19.80 17.95 -2.98
N LEU A 309 20.28 16.97 -2.21
CA LEU A 309 20.89 17.22 -0.91
C LEU A 309 22.18 18.04 -1.04
N TYR A 310 23.04 17.77 -2.04
CA TYR A 310 24.18 18.63 -2.36
C TYR A 310 23.75 20.08 -2.53
N ASN A 311 22.72 20.31 -3.34
CA ASN A 311 22.22 21.64 -3.63
C ASN A 311 21.61 22.31 -2.39
N CYS A 312 20.96 21.55 -1.50
CA CYS A 312 20.51 22.06 -0.20
C CYS A 312 21.68 22.54 0.66
N TYR A 313 22.74 21.74 0.78
CA TYR A 313 23.93 22.11 1.54
C TYR A 313 24.64 23.33 0.94
N ILE A 314 24.80 23.39 -0.39
CA ILE A 314 25.41 24.54 -1.08
C ILE A 314 24.59 25.82 -0.82
N LYS A 315 23.26 25.76 -0.93
CA LYS A 315 22.37 26.89 -0.65
C LYS A 315 22.47 27.40 0.78
N GLN A 316 22.82 26.52 1.71
CA GLN A 316 23.05 26.82 3.12
C GLN A 316 24.54 27.04 3.47
N GLN A 317 25.43 27.02 2.48
CA GLN A 317 26.88 27.15 2.66
C GLN A 317 27.50 26.11 3.61
N LYS A 318 26.89 24.91 3.72
CA LYS A 318 27.36 23.77 4.51
C LYS A 318 28.41 22.96 3.74
N TRP A 319 29.52 23.59 3.39
CA TRP A 319 30.53 23.02 2.49
C TRP A 319 31.16 21.71 3.00
N SER A 320 31.39 21.59 4.31
CA SER A 320 31.90 20.36 4.92
C SER A 320 30.96 19.17 4.70
N SER A 321 29.65 19.39 4.79
CA SER A 321 28.64 18.36 4.54
C SER A 321 28.58 17.95 3.07
N VAL A 322 28.84 18.88 2.15
CA VAL A 322 28.98 18.58 0.72
C VAL A 322 30.14 17.61 0.50
N SER A 323 31.32 17.90 1.04
CA SER A 323 32.50 17.04 0.89
C SER A 323 32.25 15.64 1.46
N VAL A 324 31.72 15.54 2.68
CA VAL A 324 31.40 14.24 3.31
C VAL A 324 30.42 13.42 2.48
N LEU A 325 29.38 14.06 1.94
CA LEU A 325 28.38 13.34 1.14
C LEU A 325 28.93 12.90 -0.21
N VAL A 326 29.74 13.73 -0.88
CA VAL A 326 30.40 13.39 -2.14
C VAL A 326 31.34 12.19 -1.94
N ASP A 327 32.13 12.20 -0.87
CA ASP A 327 33.09 11.12 -0.56
C ASP A 327 32.37 9.80 -0.24
N LYS A 328 31.12 9.84 0.25
CA LYS A 328 30.32 8.64 0.56
C LYS A 328 29.93 7.84 -0.70
N PHE A 329 29.67 8.49 -1.83
CA PHE A 329 29.09 7.84 -3.01
C PHE A 329 30.07 7.55 -4.14
N ASP A 330 31.32 8.05 -4.06
CA ASP A 330 32.44 7.83 -5.01
C ASP A 330 32.03 7.66 -6.49
N SER A 331 31.08 8.48 -6.96
CA SER A 331 30.56 8.40 -8.32
C SER A 331 31.10 9.54 -9.20
N CYS A 332 31.61 9.21 -10.39
CA CYS A 332 32.09 10.18 -11.39
C CYS A 332 30.94 10.75 -12.26
N SER A 333 29.76 10.98 -11.70
CA SER A 333 28.61 11.50 -12.45
C SER A 333 28.74 13.01 -12.70
N LEU A 334 27.92 13.55 -13.61
CA LEU A 334 27.85 14.99 -13.87
C LEU A 334 27.50 15.77 -12.58
N PRO A 335 26.41 15.44 -11.84
CA PRO A 335 26.09 16.10 -10.58
C PRO A 335 27.21 16.08 -9.54
N ASP A 336 27.90 14.95 -9.37
CA ASP A 336 29.00 14.85 -8.40
C ASP A 336 30.18 15.74 -8.82
N SER A 337 30.57 15.67 -10.10
CA SER A 337 31.66 16.48 -10.66
C SER A 337 31.35 17.98 -10.58
N ALA A 338 30.11 18.37 -10.89
CA ALA A 338 29.64 19.74 -10.83
C ALA A 338 29.61 20.26 -9.39
N THR A 339 29.20 19.41 -8.45
CA THR A 339 29.17 19.72 -7.00
C THR A 339 30.59 19.88 -6.46
N GLN A 340 31.51 18.97 -6.78
CA GLN A 340 32.92 19.06 -6.40
C GLN A 340 33.57 20.34 -6.93
N LEU A 341 33.34 20.66 -8.20
CA LEU A 341 33.85 21.87 -8.83
C LEU A 341 33.33 23.13 -8.14
N LEU A 342 32.01 23.20 -7.89
CA LEU A 342 31.41 24.35 -7.24
C LEU A 342 31.90 24.52 -5.79
N CYS A 343 32.05 23.42 -5.06
CA CYS A 343 32.58 23.42 -3.69
C CYS A 343 34.03 23.94 -3.66
N GLU A 344 34.90 23.41 -4.53
CA GLU A 344 36.30 23.83 -4.63
C GLU A 344 36.41 25.32 -5.00
N TYR A 345 35.60 25.78 -5.97
CA TYR A 345 35.57 27.20 -6.35
C TYR A 345 35.06 28.08 -5.20
N ALA A 346 34.02 27.65 -4.48
CA ALA A 346 33.47 28.44 -3.38
C ALA A 346 34.45 28.56 -2.20
N GLN A 347 35.23 27.52 -1.92
CA GLN A 347 36.17 27.50 -0.79
C GLN A 347 37.53 28.11 -1.13
N ASN A 348 38.06 27.84 -2.33
CA ASN A 348 39.44 28.16 -2.70
C ASN A 348 39.55 29.11 -3.91
N GLY A 349 38.41 29.55 -4.46
CA GLY A 349 38.36 30.45 -5.62
C GLY A 349 38.93 29.80 -6.89
N ASN A 350 39.62 30.59 -7.69
CA ASN A 350 40.27 30.15 -8.92
C ASN A 350 41.61 29.43 -8.64
N SER A 351 41.57 28.34 -7.88
CA SER A 351 42.74 27.52 -7.56
C SER A 351 43.17 26.65 -8.75
N GLN A 352 44.40 26.13 -8.73
CA GLN A 352 44.85 25.16 -9.73
C GLN A 352 43.93 23.93 -9.77
N ARG A 353 43.53 23.44 -8.58
CA ARG A 353 42.59 22.33 -8.45
C ARG A 353 41.22 22.64 -9.06
N ALA A 354 40.70 23.86 -8.85
CA ALA A 354 39.45 24.29 -9.46
C ALA A 354 39.56 24.32 -11.00
N GLN A 355 40.69 24.79 -11.54
CA GLN A 355 40.96 24.80 -12.99
C GLN A 355 41.09 23.39 -13.57
N ASP A 356 41.72 22.47 -12.85
CA ASP A 356 41.85 21.07 -13.25
C ASP A 356 40.46 20.39 -13.28
N LEU A 357 39.65 20.57 -12.23
CA LEU A 357 38.27 20.07 -12.18
C LEU A 357 37.38 20.69 -13.27
N LYS A 358 37.53 21.99 -13.53
CA LYS A 358 36.83 22.70 -14.59
C LYS A 358 37.19 22.15 -15.97
N SER A 359 38.47 21.88 -16.22
CA SER A 359 38.95 21.30 -17.48
C SER A 359 38.41 19.88 -17.65
N HIS A 360 38.47 19.08 -16.58
CA HIS A 360 37.94 17.71 -16.56
C HIS A 360 36.42 17.67 -16.85
N ILE A 361 35.61 18.51 -16.18
CA ILE A 361 34.16 18.51 -16.40
C ILE A 361 33.80 19.00 -17.81
N LYS A 362 34.50 20.02 -18.35
CA LYS A 362 34.28 20.51 -19.73
C LYS A 362 34.64 19.45 -20.78
N GLN A 363 35.65 18.62 -20.51
CA GLN A 363 36.05 17.54 -21.40
C GLN A 363 35.05 16.37 -21.36
N ARG A 364 34.59 15.99 -20.16
CA ARG A 364 33.71 14.83 -19.96
C ARG A 364 32.24 15.13 -20.25
N PHE A 365 31.80 16.35 -19.97
CA PHE A 365 30.43 16.82 -20.15
C PHE A 365 30.43 18.20 -20.83
N PRO A 366 30.70 18.27 -22.14
CA PRO A 366 30.80 19.54 -22.87
C PRO A 366 29.54 20.42 -22.77
N GLU A 367 28.37 19.81 -22.61
CA GLU A 367 27.09 20.49 -22.42
C GLU A 367 27.00 21.28 -21.11
N PHE A 368 27.85 20.97 -20.12
CA PHE A 368 27.83 21.63 -18.82
C PHE A 368 28.11 23.14 -18.91
N VAL A 369 28.88 23.57 -19.91
CA VAL A 369 29.18 24.99 -20.16
C VAL A 369 27.91 25.80 -20.45
N ALA A 370 26.85 25.16 -20.97
CA ALA A 370 25.56 25.80 -21.20
C ALA A 370 24.90 26.31 -19.91
N LEU A 371 25.27 25.78 -18.73
CA LEU A 371 24.79 26.26 -17.43
C LEU A 371 25.07 27.76 -17.21
N ALA A 372 26.18 28.25 -17.76
CA ALA A 372 26.64 29.64 -17.63
C ALA A 372 26.11 30.58 -18.74
N GLY A 373 25.40 30.05 -19.74
CA GLY A 373 24.90 30.79 -20.88
C GLY A 373 23.47 30.39 -21.20
N ALA A 374 22.52 30.93 -20.44
CA ALA A 374 21.11 30.86 -20.80
C ALA A 374 20.80 31.84 -21.95
N ASP A 375 21.35 31.60 -23.14
CA ASP A 375 20.74 32.12 -24.37
C ASP A 375 19.90 30.98 -24.95
N SER A 376 18.59 31.16 -24.84
CA SER A 376 17.52 30.29 -25.34
C SER A 376 17.52 30.10 -26.87
N GLN A 377 18.63 30.38 -27.57
CA GLN A 377 18.71 30.41 -29.04
C GLN A 377 20.04 29.89 -29.60
N ARG A 378 20.48 28.70 -29.16
CA ARG A 378 21.28 27.84 -30.04
C ARG A 378 20.51 26.55 -30.27
N GLY A 379 19.93 26.45 -31.47
CA GLY A 379 19.11 25.32 -31.89
C GLY A 379 19.83 23.98 -31.74
N ASN A 380 19.04 22.96 -31.41
CA ASN A 380 19.34 21.54 -31.60
C ASN A 380 20.58 20.94 -30.90
N ASN A 381 21.16 21.57 -29.88
CA ASN A 381 21.97 20.81 -28.93
C ASN A 381 21.03 20.17 -27.90
N GLN A 382 20.73 18.88 -28.07
CA GLN A 382 19.99 18.08 -27.10
C GLN A 382 20.68 18.20 -25.74
N ILE A 383 20.06 18.88 -24.78
CA ILE A 383 20.48 18.86 -23.38
C ILE A 383 20.36 17.41 -22.93
N SER A 384 21.44 16.83 -22.40
CA SER A 384 21.43 15.44 -21.95
C SER A 384 20.46 15.24 -20.79
N ASP A 385 19.92 14.02 -20.66
CA ASP A 385 19.02 13.69 -19.54
C ASP A 385 19.71 13.93 -18.19
N ALA A 386 21.01 13.67 -18.09
CA ALA A 386 21.81 13.95 -16.90
C ALA A 386 21.87 15.45 -16.56
N MET A 387 21.97 16.32 -17.57
CA MET A 387 21.97 17.77 -17.37
C MET A 387 20.58 18.28 -16.98
N THR A 388 19.53 17.75 -17.62
CA THR A 388 18.13 18.06 -17.27
C THR A 388 17.82 17.64 -15.83
N GLU A 389 18.25 16.45 -15.42
CA GLU A 389 18.12 15.94 -14.06
C GLU A 389 18.89 16.81 -13.05
N TYR A 390 20.13 17.18 -13.36
CA TYR A 390 20.93 18.06 -12.50
C TYR A 390 20.26 19.42 -12.29
N ILE A 391 19.76 20.04 -13.37
CA ILE A 391 19.03 21.30 -13.30
C ILE A 391 17.72 21.13 -12.50
N GLY A 392 16.96 20.06 -12.77
CA GLY A 392 15.70 19.76 -12.09
C GLY A 392 15.86 19.56 -10.58
N LYS A 393 16.97 18.94 -10.15
CA LYS A 393 17.34 18.77 -8.74
C LYS A 393 17.95 20.04 -8.11
N GLY A 394 17.93 21.18 -8.81
CA GLY A 394 18.31 22.49 -8.29
C GLY A 394 19.73 22.94 -8.59
N GLY A 395 20.46 22.26 -9.48
CA GLY A 395 21.88 22.55 -9.77
C GLY A 395 22.12 24.00 -10.20
N LEU A 396 21.31 24.53 -11.12
CA LEU A 396 21.42 25.93 -11.54
C LEU A 396 21.18 26.92 -10.38
N LYS A 397 20.25 26.61 -9.48
CA LYS A 397 19.95 27.44 -8.29
C LYS A 397 21.12 27.45 -7.32
N ALA A 398 21.83 26.32 -7.18
CA ALA A 398 23.03 26.21 -6.37
C ALA A 398 24.19 27.03 -6.96
N TRP A 399 24.47 26.90 -8.27
CA TRP A 399 25.52 27.70 -8.92
C TRP A 399 25.26 29.20 -8.81
N ARG A 400 24.02 29.65 -9.04
CA ARG A 400 23.64 31.07 -8.88
C ARG A 400 23.83 31.61 -7.45
N SER A 401 23.92 30.74 -6.45
CA SER A 401 24.12 31.16 -5.06
C SER A 401 25.57 31.42 -4.70
N VAL A 402 26.53 30.97 -5.52
CA VAL A 402 27.95 31.23 -5.33
C VAL A 402 28.38 32.36 -6.24
N GLU A 403 28.82 33.46 -5.64
CA GLU A 403 29.21 34.68 -6.35
C GLU A 403 30.31 34.39 -7.39
N GLY A 404 30.15 34.94 -8.60
CA GLY A 404 31.14 34.82 -9.68
C GLY A 404 31.24 33.44 -10.35
N SER A 405 30.64 32.39 -9.79
CA SER A 405 30.84 30.99 -10.23
C SER A 405 30.43 30.74 -11.68
N LEU A 406 29.25 31.23 -12.12
CA LEU A 406 28.79 31.07 -13.49
C LEU A 406 29.63 31.87 -14.49
N PHE A 407 30.05 33.09 -14.13
CA PHE A 407 30.94 33.88 -14.98
C PHE A 407 32.30 33.20 -15.14
N TRP A 408 32.85 32.69 -14.02
CA TRP A 408 34.08 31.93 -14.02
C TRP A 408 33.95 30.63 -14.82
N LEU A 409 32.82 29.92 -14.76
CA LEU A 409 32.59 28.70 -15.53
C LEU A 409 32.61 28.97 -17.05
N LYS A 410 32.03 30.11 -17.47
CA LYS A 410 31.98 30.55 -18.88
C LYS A 410 33.35 30.91 -19.43
N ALA A 411 34.15 31.64 -18.65
CA ALA A 411 35.54 31.96 -18.99
C ALA A 411 36.36 30.68 -19.24
#